data_AF-A0A817CAQ5-F1
#
_entry.id   AF-A0A817CAQ5-F1
#
_cell.length_a   1.000
_cell.length_b   1.000
_cell.length_c   1.000
_cell.angle_alpha   90.00
_cell.angle_beta   90.00
_cell.angle_gamma   90.00
#
_symmetry.space_group_name_H-M   'P 1'
#
loop_
_entity.id
_entity.type
_entity.pdbx_description
1 polymer ?
#
loop_
_entity_poly.entity_id
_entity_poly.type
_entity_poly.pdbx_seq_one_letter_code
_entity_poly.pdbx_strand_id
1 'polypeptide(L)'
;MLQTAFDQIARLNEAKQQLIRDLQDKHTAFAICEENLQLNEFSPNISYKPDPCRPIKGQITPEEWLAFSKYNKDRAEKEMYESVRLRESIFHTMGQSAADLESQGKASEYALRKRLHELERALKELEWQKKQTEEEILSNENDIDRLEKAVRDKEPLIKLAMTRQENRHNRPGMDLVRDEVSYGLCDEIQQLKAEKRALEDQLKQTKHAWNILQQQLHRIEDEIAVKSNSIMLEKRALETRRRLNTEITPSTETDRNLQLLNMDSSGLRPILQSTY
;
A
#
# COMPACT_ATOMS: atom_id res chain seq x y z
N MET A 1 16.33 5.67 22.03
CA MET A 1 17.53 5.99 21.22
C MET A 1 17.86 7.47 21.21
N LEU A 2 16.91 8.36 20.92
CA LEU A 2 17.17 9.82 20.95
C LEU A 2 17.54 10.31 22.37
N GLN A 3 16.74 9.97 23.37
CA GLN A 3 16.99 10.32 24.77
C GLN A 3 18.34 9.78 25.26
N THR A 4 18.61 8.50 24.99
CA THR A 4 19.87 7.86 25.36
C THR A 4 21.09 8.51 24.69
N ALA A 5 20.95 9.05 23.47
CA ALA A 5 22.01 9.80 22.81
C ALA A 5 22.25 11.17 23.47
N PHE A 6 21.19 11.89 23.84
CA PHE A 6 21.31 13.14 24.60
C PHE A 6 21.97 12.92 25.96
N ASP A 7 21.56 11.88 26.68
CA ASP A 7 22.15 11.53 27.97
C ASP A 7 23.65 11.19 27.81
N GLN A 8 24.03 10.48 26.75
CA GLN A 8 25.44 10.16 26.46
C GLN A 8 26.27 11.41 26.13
N ILE A 9 25.70 12.37 25.40
CA ILE A 9 26.35 13.67 25.13
C ILE A 9 26.58 14.43 26.44
N ALA A 10 25.61 14.44 27.35
CA ALA A 10 25.75 15.08 28.65
C ALA A 10 26.89 14.46 29.47
N ARG A 11 26.97 13.12 29.53
CA ARG A 11 28.05 12.40 30.23
C ARG A 11 29.43 12.66 29.64
N LEU A 12 29.55 12.68 28.31
CA LEU A 12 30.80 13.05 27.63
C LEU A 12 31.23 14.48 27.95
N ASN A 13 30.29 15.42 27.97
CA ASN A 13 30.58 16.81 28.34
C ASN A 13 31.03 16.93 29.79
N GLU A 14 30.42 16.18 30.71
CA GLU A 14 30.83 16.15 32.11
C GLU A 14 32.26 15.58 32.26
N ALA A 15 32.54 14.43 31.65
CA ALA A 15 33.87 13.81 31.67
C ALA A 15 34.94 14.74 31.06
N LYS A 16 34.61 15.42 29.95
CA LYS A 16 35.47 16.45 29.35
C LYS A 16 35.74 17.60 30.32
N GLN A 17 34.72 18.14 30.98
CA GLN A 17 34.91 19.23 31.94
C GLN A 17 35.77 18.82 33.12
N GLN A 18 35.61 17.60 33.62
CA GLN A 18 36.44 17.07 34.72
C GLN A 18 37.91 16.97 34.31
N LEU A 19 38.20 16.44 33.12
CA LEU A 19 39.57 16.39 32.59
C LEU A 19 40.19 17.78 32.40
N ILE A 20 39.41 18.75 31.90
CA ILE A 20 39.89 20.13 31.72
C ILE A 20 40.27 20.74 33.07
N ARG A 21 39.42 20.59 34.09
CA ARG A 21 39.70 21.11 35.44
C ARG A 21 40.94 20.47 36.04
N ASP A 22 41.02 19.14 36.00
CA ASP A 22 42.17 18.39 36.50
C ASP A 22 43.49 18.79 35.79
N LEU A 23 43.45 19.03 34.48
CA LEU A 23 44.60 19.57 33.72
C LEU A 23 44.95 21.02 34.12
N GLN A 24 43.95 21.88 34.32
CA GLN A 24 44.16 23.27 34.76
C GLN A 24 44.79 23.33 36.16
N ASP A 25 44.32 22.51 37.08
CA ASP A 25 44.85 22.43 38.45
C ASP A 25 46.31 21.96 38.42
N LYS A 26 46.62 20.92 37.62
CA LYS A 26 47.99 20.44 37.42
C LYS A 26 48.90 21.48 36.78
N HIS A 27 48.39 22.23 35.80
CA HIS A 27 49.17 23.29 35.14
C HIS A 27 49.49 24.43 36.11
N THR A 28 48.52 24.83 36.93
CA THR A 28 48.70 25.83 37.98
C THR A 28 49.69 25.36 39.04
N ALA A 29 49.57 24.11 39.50
CA ALA A 29 50.52 23.51 40.45
C ALA A 29 51.94 23.44 39.87
N PHE A 30 52.07 23.08 38.59
CA PHE A 30 53.36 23.07 37.89
C PHE A 30 53.98 24.46 37.80
N ALA A 31 53.20 25.49 37.43
CA ALA A 31 53.68 26.88 37.38
C ALA A 31 54.17 27.37 38.74
N ILE A 32 53.47 27.05 39.83
CA ILE A 32 53.92 27.35 41.19
C ILE A 32 55.25 26.66 41.50
N CYS A 33 55.39 25.37 41.16
CA CYS A 33 56.64 24.64 41.36
C CYS A 33 57.79 25.23 40.52
N GLU A 34 57.52 25.63 39.29
CA GLU A 34 58.48 26.28 38.40
C GLU A 34 58.94 27.63 38.95
N GLU A 35 58.00 28.49 39.39
CA GLU A 35 58.32 29.76 40.04
C GLU A 35 59.18 29.55 41.29
N ASN A 36 58.83 28.58 42.14
CA ASN A 36 59.61 28.25 43.34
C ASN A 36 61.00 27.73 43.01
N LEU A 37 61.18 26.97 41.92
CA LEU A 37 62.49 26.48 41.48
C LEU A 37 63.42 27.63 41.07
N GLN A 38 62.88 28.75 40.57
CA GLN A 38 63.66 29.93 40.18
C GLN A 38 64.05 30.83 41.35
N LEU A 39 63.52 30.61 42.56
CA LEU A 39 63.86 31.39 43.74
C LEU A 39 65.27 31.05 44.26
N ASN A 40 66.00 32.09 44.67
CA ASN A 40 67.28 32.00 45.36
C ASN A 40 67.31 32.91 46.60
N GLU A 41 68.38 32.85 47.40
CA GLU A 41 68.51 33.59 48.66
C GLU A 41 68.53 35.13 48.50
N PHE A 42 68.72 35.62 47.28
CA PHE A 42 68.73 37.06 46.95
C PHE A 42 67.43 37.53 46.28
N SER A 43 66.43 36.64 46.16
CA SER A 43 65.18 36.96 45.48
C SER A 43 64.32 37.93 46.30
N PRO A 44 63.75 38.99 45.69
CA PRO A 44 63.11 40.10 46.42
C PRO A 44 61.80 39.73 47.15
N ASN A 45 61.18 38.59 46.81
CA ASN A 45 59.89 38.17 47.35
C ASN A 45 59.98 37.08 48.44
N ILE A 46 61.16 36.78 48.98
CA ILE A 46 61.32 35.85 50.10
C ILE A 46 61.07 36.57 51.45
N SER A 47 60.30 35.96 52.35
CA SER A 47 60.00 36.53 53.66
C SER A 47 59.71 35.43 54.68
N TYR A 48 59.88 35.71 55.97
CA TYR A 48 59.40 34.82 57.03
C TYR A 48 57.88 34.69 56.95
N LYS A 49 57.37 33.45 56.95
CA LYS A 49 55.93 33.13 56.95
C LYS A 49 55.53 32.61 58.33
N PRO A 50 54.35 33.00 58.86
CA PRO A 50 53.87 32.50 60.14
C PRO A 50 53.45 31.03 60.00
N ASP A 51 53.94 30.18 60.92
CA ASP A 51 53.58 28.76 61.04
C ASP A 51 53.63 27.97 59.71
N PRO A 52 54.81 27.86 59.06
CA PRO A 52 54.94 27.27 57.72
C PRO A 52 54.67 25.75 57.70
N CYS A 53 54.86 25.06 58.82
CA CYS A 53 54.66 23.61 58.94
C CYS A 53 53.23 23.24 59.38
N ARG A 54 52.31 24.20 59.38
CA ARG A 54 50.92 23.95 59.78
C ARG A 54 50.27 22.91 58.85
N PRO A 55 49.66 21.84 59.38
CA PRO A 55 48.91 20.90 58.55
C PRO A 55 47.70 21.61 57.94
N ILE A 56 47.62 21.60 56.62
CA ILE A 56 46.46 22.14 55.91
C ILE A 56 45.38 21.04 55.88
N LYS A 57 44.18 21.36 56.36
CA LYS A 57 43.05 20.43 56.30
C LYS A 57 42.71 20.12 54.84
N GLY A 58 42.59 18.83 54.51
CA GLY A 58 42.25 18.38 53.16
C GLY A 58 43.44 18.21 52.20
N GLN A 59 44.68 18.15 52.70
CA GLN A 59 45.82 17.71 51.89
C GLN A 59 45.62 16.25 51.47
N ILE A 60 45.84 16.00 50.18
CA ILE A 60 45.77 14.67 49.58
C ILE A 60 47.17 14.07 49.43
N THR A 61 47.27 12.74 49.47
CA THR A 61 48.54 12.06 49.22
C THR A 61 48.86 11.96 47.71
N PRO A 62 50.13 11.74 47.32
CA PRO A 62 50.48 11.48 45.93
C PRO A 62 49.73 10.28 45.32
N GLU A 63 49.46 9.25 46.13
CA GLU A 63 48.67 8.10 45.72
C GLU A 63 47.21 8.48 45.43
N GLU A 64 46.60 9.32 46.27
CA GLU A 64 45.24 9.85 46.07
C GLU A 64 45.15 10.76 44.83
N TRP A 65 46.15 11.61 44.60
CA TRP A 65 46.26 12.45 43.39
C TRP A 65 46.38 11.62 42.10
N LEU A 66 47.24 10.59 42.14
CA LEU A 66 47.41 9.67 41.02
C LEU A 66 46.12 8.86 40.76
N ALA A 67 45.47 8.39 41.82
CA ALA A 67 44.21 7.67 41.74
C ALA A 67 43.10 8.54 41.13
N PHE A 68 42.99 9.81 41.54
CA PHE A 68 42.03 10.77 40.98
C PHE A 68 42.26 11.00 39.48
N SER A 69 43.53 11.20 39.09
CA SER A 69 43.91 11.39 37.69
C SER A 69 43.60 10.16 36.82
N LYS A 70 43.91 8.96 37.33
CA LYS A 70 43.59 7.70 36.66
C LYS A 70 42.09 7.49 36.53
N TYR A 71 41.33 7.76 37.60
CA TYR A 71 39.88 7.68 37.58
C TYR A 71 39.26 8.59 36.52
N ASN A 72 39.69 9.85 36.42
CA ASN A 72 39.19 10.79 35.41
C ASN A 72 39.45 10.29 33.99
N LYS A 73 40.65 9.74 33.75
CA LYS A 73 41.02 9.13 32.47
C LYS A 73 40.14 7.92 32.16
N ASP A 74 40.06 6.95 33.07
CA ASP A 74 39.31 5.71 32.87
C ASP A 74 37.81 5.99 32.68
N ARG A 75 37.27 6.98 33.41
CA ARG A 75 35.90 7.46 33.23
C ARG A 75 35.70 8.01 31.82
N ALA A 76 36.60 8.86 31.33
CA ALA A 76 36.48 9.43 29.99
C ALA A 76 36.60 8.37 28.88
N GLU A 77 37.54 7.42 29.02
CA GLU A 77 37.70 6.30 28.08
C GLU A 77 36.44 5.42 28.04
N LYS A 78 35.83 5.15 29.21
CA LYS A 78 34.57 4.42 29.31
C LYS A 78 33.43 5.14 28.60
N GLU A 79 33.24 6.44 28.84
CA GLU A 79 32.17 7.21 28.19
C GLU A 79 32.39 7.35 26.67
N MET A 80 33.65 7.41 26.21
CA MET A 80 33.99 7.36 24.79
C MET A 80 33.62 6.02 24.16
N TYR A 81 33.97 4.91 24.81
CA TYR A 81 33.63 3.56 24.35
C TYR A 81 32.11 3.38 24.23
N GLU A 82 31.37 3.77 25.27
CA GLU A 82 29.90 3.71 25.28
C GLU A 82 29.28 4.57 24.17
N SER A 83 29.87 5.73 23.87
CA SER A 83 29.45 6.59 22.75
C SER A 83 29.66 5.94 21.38
N VAL A 84 30.80 5.29 21.15
CA VAL A 84 31.06 4.56 19.90
C VAL A 84 30.03 3.45 19.73
N ARG A 85 29.84 2.61 20.76
CA ARG A 85 28.87 1.51 20.73
C ARG A 85 27.45 2.00 20.47
N LEU A 86 27.04 3.11 21.10
CA LEU A 86 25.72 3.70 20.90
C LEU A 86 25.54 4.20 19.46
N ARG A 87 26.56 4.88 18.89
CA ARG A 87 26.51 5.35 17.50
C ARG A 87 26.40 4.19 16.52
N GLU A 88 27.20 3.14 16.70
CA GLU A 88 27.12 1.92 15.87
C GLU A 88 25.72 1.30 15.92
N SER A 89 25.14 1.18 17.11
CA SER A 89 23.77 0.68 17.28
C SER A 89 22.71 1.55 16.59
N ILE A 90 22.86 2.88 16.68
CA ILE A 90 21.98 3.83 15.98
C ILE A 90 22.11 3.67 14.47
N PHE A 91 23.33 3.68 13.92
CA PHE A 91 23.56 3.51 12.48
C PHE A 91 23.04 2.16 11.96
N HIS A 92 23.24 1.09 12.73
CA HIS A 92 22.71 -0.22 12.39
C HIS A 92 21.18 -0.21 12.31
N THR A 93 20.51 0.34 13.33
CA THR A 93 19.04 0.41 13.36
C THR A 93 18.49 1.32 12.25
N MET A 94 19.18 2.42 11.93
CA MET A 94 18.83 3.28 10.80
C MET A 94 18.96 2.54 9.46
N GLY A 95 20.06 1.79 9.27
CA GLY A 95 20.28 0.98 8.09
C GLY A 95 19.22 -0.11 7.92
N GLN A 96 18.90 -0.82 9.00
CA GLN A 96 17.81 -1.80 9.02
C GLN A 96 16.47 -1.15 8.67
N SER A 97 16.13 -0.05 9.33
CA SER A 97 14.87 0.67 9.07
C SER A 97 14.76 1.14 7.62
N ALA A 98 15.86 1.62 7.03
CA ALA A 98 15.90 2.02 5.63
C ALA A 98 15.70 0.83 4.68
N ALA A 99 16.37 -0.29 4.95
CA ALA A 99 16.21 -1.52 4.17
C ALA A 99 14.78 -2.09 4.27
N ASP A 100 14.19 -2.07 5.47
CA ASP A 100 12.81 -2.50 5.70
C ASP A 100 11.81 -1.60 4.96
N LEU A 101 11.99 -0.28 4.99
CA LEU A 101 11.16 0.67 4.24
C LEU A 101 11.28 0.44 2.73
N GLU A 102 12.48 0.17 2.20
CA GLU A 102 12.67 -0.14 0.79
C GLU A 102 12.00 -1.48 0.40
N SER A 103 12.16 -2.49 1.25
CA SER A 103 11.54 -3.81 1.07
C SER A 103 10.01 -3.73 1.07
N GLN A 104 9.42 -3.07 2.07
CA GLN A 104 7.97 -2.79 2.09
C GLN A 104 7.55 -1.91 0.90
N GLY A 105 8.43 -1.00 0.51
CA GLY A 105 8.43 -0.22 -0.72
C GLY A 105 8.07 -1.07 -1.95
N LYS A 106 8.96 -2.02 -2.24
CA LYS A 106 8.86 -2.95 -3.37
C LYS A 106 7.69 -3.92 -3.22
N ALA A 107 7.45 -4.44 -2.02
CA ALA A 107 6.37 -5.40 -1.76
C ALA A 107 4.99 -4.78 -2.04
N SER A 108 4.75 -3.54 -1.61
CA SER A 108 3.49 -2.84 -1.86
C SER A 108 3.31 -2.50 -3.34
N GLU A 109 4.37 -2.07 -4.03
CA GLU A 109 4.31 -1.81 -5.48
C GLU A 109 4.01 -3.08 -6.28
N TYR A 110 4.64 -4.20 -5.91
CA TYR A 110 4.33 -5.50 -6.50
C TYR A 110 2.87 -5.92 -6.24
N ALA A 111 2.38 -5.77 -5.02
CA ALA A 111 1.00 -6.10 -4.67
C ALA A 111 -0.01 -5.27 -5.47
N LEU A 112 0.22 -3.96 -5.62
CA LEU A 112 -0.64 -3.08 -6.43
C LEU A 112 -0.62 -3.48 -7.92
N ARG A 113 0.56 -3.75 -8.49
CA ARG A 113 0.66 -4.22 -9.89
C ARG A 113 -0.03 -5.56 -10.11
N LYS A 114 0.14 -6.49 -9.18
CA LYS A 114 -0.51 -7.80 -9.22
C LYS A 114 -2.04 -7.64 -9.19
N ARG A 115 -2.56 -6.84 -8.24
CA ARG A 115 -3.99 -6.56 -8.13
C ARG A 115 -4.54 -5.88 -9.38
N LEU A 116 -3.83 -4.90 -9.94
CA LEU A 116 -4.21 -4.25 -11.19
C LEU A 116 -4.35 -5.27 -12.33
N HIS A 117 -3.36 -6.16 -12.47
CA HIS A 117 -3.39 -7.21 -13.49
C HIS A 117 -4.57 -8.18 -13.29
N GLU A 118 -4.84 -8.58 -12.05
CA GLU A 118 -5.99 -9.43 -11.72
C GLU A 118 -7.33 -8.75 -12.05
N LEU A 119 -7.46 -7.45 -11.74
CA LEU A 119 -8.64 -6.65 -12.08
C LEU A 119 -8.82 -6.52 -13.59
N GLU A 120 -7.75 -6.26 -14.34
CA GLU A 120 -7.81 -6.16 -15.80
C GLU A 120 -8.19 -7.50 -16.45
N ARG A 121 -7.71 -8.62 -15.90
CA ARG A 121 -8.14 -9.96 -16.34
C ARG A 121 -9.61 -10.21 -16.05
N ALA A 122 -10.07 -9.88 -14.84
CA ALA A 122 -11.47 -10.03 -14.47
C ALA A 122 -12.40 -9.14 -15.32
N LEU A 123 -11.96 -7.91 -15.64
CA LEU A 123 -12.72 -7.02 -16.52
C LEU A 123 -12.88 -7.63 -17.93
N LYS A 124 -11.79 -8.13 -18.52
CA LYS A 124 -11.84 -8.79 -19.84
C LYS A 124 -12.75 -10.01 -19.86
N GLU A 125 -12.73 -10.79 -18.80
CA GLU A 125 -13.63 -11.94 -18.64
C GLU A 125 -15.10 -11.49 -18.57
N LEU A 126 -15.40 -10.44 -17.79
CA LEU A 126 -16.75 -9.88 -17.71
C LEU A 126 -17.22 -9.30 -19.05
N GLU A 127 -16.34 -8.61 -19.78
CA GLU A 127 -16.63 -8.10 -21.13
C GLU A 127 -16.95 -9.23 -22.12
N TRP A 128 -16.21 -10.35 -22.02
CA TRP A 128 -16.49 -11.54 -22.82
C TRP A 128 -17.85 -12.16 -22.43
N GLN A 129 -18.12 -12.34 -21.14
CA GLN A 129 -19.40 -12.86 -20.64
C GLN A 129 -20.57 -11.98 -21.06
N LYS A 130 -20.42 -10.65 -20.96
CA LYS A 130 -21.41 -9.67 -21.45
C LYS A 130 -21.77 -9.96 -22.90
N LYS A 131 -20.78 -10.06 -23.77
CA LYS A 131 -20.99 -10.33 -25.20
C LYS A 131 -21.71 -11.65 -25.44
N GLN A 132 -21.33 -12.72 -24.72
CA GLN A 132 -22.00 -14.01 -24.85
C GLN A 132 -23.47 -13.94 -24.40
N THR A 133 -23.75 -13.28 -23.28
CA THR A 133 -25.13 -13.08 -22.81
C THR A 133 -25.95 -12.25 -23.79
N GLU A 134 -25.38 -11.21 -24.41
CA GLU A 134 -26.04 -10.43 -25.47
C GLU A 134 -26.37 -11.29 -26.71
N GLU A 135 -25.46 -12.16 -27.13
CA GLU A 135 -25.68 -13.11 -28.24
C GLU A 135 -26.80 -14.13 -27.90
N GLU A 136 -26.80 -14.65 -26.67
CA GLU A 136 -27.85 -15.55 -26.18
C GLU A 136 -29.22 -14.86 -26.10
N ILE A 137 -29.28 -13.62 -25.63
CA ILE A 137 -30.50 -12.80 -25.62
C ILE A 137 -31.06 -12.66 -27.03
N LEU A 138 -30.22 -12.30 -28.01
CA LEU A 138 -30.63 -12.15 -29.40
C LEU A 138 -31.17 -13.47 -29.98
N SER A 139 -30.52 -14.60 -29.67
CA SER A 139 -31.03 -15.92 -30.09
C SER A 139 -32.40 -16.20 -29.47
N ASN A 140 -32.56 -15.89 -28.19
CA ASN A 140 -33.80 -16.11 -27.46
C ASN A 140 -34.95 -15.23 -27.99
N GLU A 141 -34.67 -13.98 -28.36
CA GLU A 141 -35.61 -13.08 -29.03
C GLU A 141 -36.10 -13.64 -30.38
N ASN A 142 -35.18 -14.17 -31.19
CA ASN A 142 -35.54 -14.83 -32.45
C ASN A 142 -36.43 -16.06 -32.22
N ASP A 143 -36.19 -16.83 -31.16
CA ASP A 143 -37.01 -17.99 -30.81
C ASP A 143 -38.38 -17.59 -30.27
N ILE A 144 -38.48 -16.50 -29.50
CA ILE A 144 -39.75 -15.88 -29.10
C ILE A 144 -40.56 -15.51 -30.34
N ASP A 145 -39.98 -14.79 -31.30
CA ASP A 145 -40.65 -14.38 -32.53
C ASP A 145 -41.16 -15.58 -33.35
N ARG A 146 -40.34 -16.64 -33.45
CA ARG A 146 -40.71 -17.89 -34.13
C ARG A 146 -41.87 -18.60 -33.43
N LEU A 147 -41.82 -18.71 -32.11
CA LEU A 147 -42.87 -19.36 -31.31
C LEU A 147 -44.17 -18.56 -31.36
N GLU A 148 -44.11 -17.24 -31.26
CA GLU A 148 -45.28 -16.38 -31.41
C GLU A 148 -45.94 -16.53 -32.79
N LYS A 149 -45.13 -16.61 -33.85
CA LYS A 149 -45.62 -16.90 -35.20
C LYS A 149 -46.27 -18.28 -35.27
N ALA A 150 -45.63 -19.32 -34.74
CA ALA A 150 -46.18 -20.67 -34.73
C ALA A 150 -47.52 -20.75 -33.98
N VAL A 151 -47.65 -20.06 -32.84
CA VAL A 151 -48.93 -19.95 -32.10
C VAL A 151 -50.00 -19.27 -32.96
N ARG A 152 -49.66 -18.15 -33.63
CA ARG A 152 -50.59 -17.45 -34.53
C ARG A 152 -51.03 -18.32 -35.71
N ASP A 153 -50.11 -19.08 -36.30
CA ASP A 153 -50.38 -19.94 -37.46
C ASP A 153 -51.31 -21.12 -37.13
N LYS A 154 -51.40 -21.55 -35.87
CA LYS A 154 -52.34 -22.59 -35.42
C LYS A 154 -53.78 -22.11 -35.31
N GLU A 155 -54.01 -20.82 -35.03
CA GLU A 155 -55.35 -20.24 -34.86
C GLU A 155 -56.28 -20.44 -36.08
N PRO A 156 -55.87 -20.13 -37.34
CA PRO A 156 -56.74 -20.35 -38.50
C PRO A 156 -57.03 -21.84 -38.74
N LEU A 157 -56.10 -22.75 -38.42
CA LEU A 157 -56.31 -24.19 -38.56
C LEU A 157 -57.39 -24.69 -37.58
N ILE A 158 -57.30 -24.27 -36.31
CA ILE A 158 -58.32 -24.58 -35.30
C ILE A 158 -59.68 -24.03 -35.73
N LYS A 159 -59.71 -22.76 -36.19
CA LYS A 159 -60.94 -22.11 -36.67
C LYS A 159 -61.55 -22.89 -37.84
N LEU A 160 -60.74 -23.30 -38.82
CA LEU A 160 -61.20 -24.07 -39.97
C LEU A 160 -61.81 -25.42 -39.56
N ALA A 161 -61.13 -26.18 -38.70
CA ALA A 161 -61.62 -27.47 -38.23
C ALA A 161 -62.93 -27.32 -37.43
N MET A 162 -63.03 -26.30 -36.57
CA MET A 162 -64.24 -25.97 -35.82
C MET A 162 -65.40 -25.58 -36.74
N THR A 163 -65.17 -24.71 -37.74
CA THR A 163 -66.21 -24.34 -38.72
C THR A 163 -66.67 -25.54 -39.54
N ARG A 164 -65.75 -26.43 -39.96
CA ARG A 164 -66.10 -27.68 -40.66
C ARG A 164 -67.00 -28.57 -39.81
N GLN A 165 -66.68 -28.70 -38.52
CA GLN A 165 -67.48 -29.48 -37.58
C GLN A 165 -68.87 -28.84 -37.35
N GLU A 166 -68.94 -27.52 -37.20
CA GLU A 166 -70.20 -26.80 -37.02
C GLU A 166 -71.13 -26.94 -38.23
N ASN A 167 -70.59 -26.84 -39.44
CA ASN A 167 -71.36 -27.06 -40.66
C ASN A 167 -71.99 -28.47 -40.71
N ARG A 168 -71.35 -29.47 -40.09
CA ARG A 168 -71.90 -30.83 -39.99
C ARG A 168 -73.00 -30.95 -38.93
N HIS A 169 -72.96 -30.14 -37.87
CA HIS A 169 -74.04 -30.06 -36.88
C HIS A 169 -75.33 -29.45 -37.46
N ASN A 170 -75.24 -28.72 -38.57
CA ASN A 170 -76.38 -28.12 -39.26
C ASN A 170 -77.11 -29.08 -40.24
N ARG A 171 -76.74 -30.37 -40.26
CA ARG A 171 -77.42 -31.36 -41.11
C ARG A 171 -78.85 -31.62 -40.62
N PRO A 172 -79.86 -31.66 -41.51
CA PRO A 172 -81.26 -31.83 -41.10
C PRO A 172 -81.63 -33.29 -40.80
N GLY A 173 -82.52 -33.50 -39.81
CA GLY A 173 -83.24 -34.75 -39.60
C GLY A 173 -82.33 -35.96 -39.35
N MET A 174 -82.60 -37.06 -40.06
CA MET A 174 -81.89 -38.33 -39.92
C MET A 174 -80.46 -38.30 -40.48
N ASP A 175 -80.10 -37.29 -41.29
CA ASP A 175 -78.76 -37.11 -41.84
C ASP A 175 -77.79 -36.46 -40.84
N LEU A 176 -78.26 -36.08 -39.64
CA LEU A 176 -77.42 -35.66 -38.50
C LEU A 176 -76.71 -36.86 -37.89
N VAL A 177 -75.82 -37.46 -38.68
CA VAL A 177 -75.07 -38.66 -38.32
C VAL A 177 -73.69 -38.26 -37.79
N ARG A 178 -73.31 -38.86 -36.66
CA ARG A 178 -71.96 -38.80 -36.12
C ARG A 178 -71.12 -39.92 -36.74
N ASP A 179 -70.64 -39.66 -37.95
CA ASP A 179 -69.82 -40.57 -38.75
C ASP A 179 -68.32 -40.41 -38.45
N GLU A 180 -67.49 -41.23 -39.10
CA GLU A 180 -66.04 -41.25 -38.91
C GLU A 180 -65.39 -39.87 -39.13
N VAL A 181 -65.86 -39.09 -40.11
CA VAL A 181 -65.34 -37.75 -40.37
C VAL A 181 -65.64 -36.78 -39.22
N SER A 182 -66.80 -36.92 -38.57
CA SER A 182 -67.16 -36.11 -37.39
C SER A 182 -66.23 -36.43 -36.20
N TYR A 183 -65.90 -37.71 -35.99
CA TYR A 183 -64.91 -38.10 -34.98
C TYR A 183 -63.51 -37.58 -35.32
N GLY A 184 -63.06 -37.74 -36.56
CA GLY A 184 -61.76 -37.24 -37.02
C GLY A 184 -61.60 -35.72 -36.86
N LEU A 185 -62.63 -34.93 -37.15
CA LEU A 185 -62.62 -33.47 -36.93
C LEU A 185 -62.58 -33.10 -35.44
N CYS A 186 -63.31 -33.83 -34.58
CA CYS A 186 -63.21 -33.63 -33.13
C CYS A 186 -61.79 -33.90 -32.62
N ASP A 187 -61.17 -34.98 -33.07
CA ASP A 187 -59.80 -35.35 -32.69
C ASP A 187 -58.79 -34.32 -33.22
N GLU A 188 -58.92 -33.88 -34.47
CA GLU A 188 -58.11 -32.82 -35.08
C GLU A 188 -58.19 -31.52 -34.27
N ILE A 189 -59.39 -31.08 -33.88
CA ILE A 189 -59.57 -29.89 -33.04
C ILE A 189 -58.87 -30.05 -31.69
N GLN A 190 -58.99 -31.22 -31.05
CA GLN A 190 -58.34 -31.49 -29.77
C GLN A 190 -56.81 -31.48 -29.89
N GLN A 191 -56.27 -32.14 -30.92
CA GLN A 191 -54.84 -32.17 -31.21
C GLN A 191 -54.30 -30.77 -31.50
N LEU A 192 -54.92 -30.01 -32.40
CA LEU A 192 -54.50 -28.64 -32.71
C LEU A 192 -54.53 -27.72 -31.49
N LYS A 193 -55.54 -27.86 -30.61
CA LYS A 193 -55.61 -27.12 -29.33
C LYS A 193 -54.56 -27.58 -28.33
N ALA A 194 -54.17 -28.85 -28.33
CA ALA A 194 -53.10 -29.36 -27.47
C ALA A 194 -51.73 -28.86 -27.95
N GLU A 195 -51.47 -28.92 -29.26
CA GLU A 195 -50.26 -28.38 -29.88
C GLU A 195 -50.11 -26.88 -29.65
N LYS A 196 -51.20 -26.10 -29.82
CA LYS A 196 -51.19 -24.66 -29.55
C LYS A 196 -50.82 -24.38 -28.08
N ARG A 197 -51.42 -25.12 -27.13
CA ARG A 197 -51.10 -24.99 -25.70
C ARG A 197 -49.64 -25.32 -25.40
N ALA A 198 -49.10 -26.39 -25.99
CA ALA A 198 -47.69 -26.73 -25.85
C ALA A 198 -46.76 -25.62 -26.38
N LEU A 199 -47.08 -25.01 -27.53
CA LEU A 199 -46.34 -23.86 -28.05
C LEU A 199 -46.44 -22.62 -27.15
N GLU A 200 -47.62 -22.33 -26.59
CA GLU A 200 -47.81 -21.23 -25.64
C GLU A 200 -47.03 -21.45 -24.34
N ASP A 201 -46.97 -22.68 -23.84
CA ASP A 201 -46.19 -22.99 -22.64
C ASP A 201 -44.68 -22.92 -22.91
N GLN A 202 -44.22 -23.39 -24.07
CA GLN A 202 -42.83 -23.20 -24.50
C GLN A 202 -42.50 -21.70 -24.63
N LEU A 203 -43.39 -20.90 -25.23
CA LEU A 203 -43.22 -19.45 -25.34
C LEU A 203 -43.09 -18.78 -23.96
N LYS A 204 -43.90 -19.18 -22.97
CA LYS A 204 -43.78 -18.66 -21.59
C LYS A 204 -42.43 -19.01 -20.97
N GLN A 205 -41.95 -20.25 -21.16
CA GLN A 205 -40.65 -20.68 -20.64
C GLN A 205 -39.50 -19.90 -21.29
N THR A 206 -39.54 -19.73 -22.61
CA THR A 206 -38.55 -18.96 -23.38
C THR A 206 -38.55 -17.48 -22.94
N LYS A 207 -39.72 -16.84 -22.81
CA LYS A 207 -39.85 -15.47 -22.26
C LYS A 207 -39.32 -15.36 -20.83
N HIS A 208 -39.54 -16.37 -20.00
CA HIS A 208 -39.00 -16.40 -18.64
C HIS A 208 -37.46 -16.47 -18.67
N ALA A 209 -36.88 -17.35 -19.51
CA ALA A 209 -35.43 -17.44 -19.69
C ALA A 209 -34.82 -16.12 -20.19
N TRP A 210 -35.46 -15.45 -21.16
CA TRP A 210 -35.04 -14.12 -21.63
C TRP A 210 -34.99 -13.08 -20.50
N ASN A 211 -36.01 -13.04 -19.62
CA ASN A 211 -36.01 -12.12 -18.48
C ASN A 211 -34.85 -12.38 -17.51
N ILE A 212 -34.49 -13.66 -17.29
CA ILE A 212 -33.34 -14.03 -16.46
C ILE A 212 -32.04 -13.56 -17.11
N LEU A 213 -31.88 -13.77 -18.41
CA LEU A 213 -30.69 -13.33 -19.15
C LEU A 213 -30.54 -11.80 -19.12
N GLN A 214 -31.63 -11.05 -19.24
CA GLN A 214 -31.62 -9.59 -19.11
C GLN A 214 -31.17 -9.14 -17.71
N GLN A 215 -31.64 -9.79 -16.65
CA GLN A 215 -31.19 -9.51 -15.28
C GLN A 215 -29.71 -9.83 -15.09
N GLN A 216 -29.24 -10.94 -15.67
CA GLN A 216 -27.83 -11.32 -15.65
C GLN A 216 -26.97 -10.30 -16.39
N LEU A 217 -27.41 -9.82 -17.56
CA LEU A 217 -26.71 -8.80 -18.33
C LEU A 217 -26.53 -7.52 -17.49
N HIS A 218 -27.61 -7.03 -16.88
CA HIS A 218 -27.55 -5.83 -16.05
C HIS A 218 -26.56 -5.98 -14.89
N ARG A 219 -26.56 -7.15 -14.23
CA ARG A 219 -25.59 -7.45 -13.17
C ARG A 219 -24.16 -7.44 -13.67
N ILE A 220 -23.88 -8.03 -14.84
CA ILE A 220 -22.54 -8.03 -15.44
C ILE A 220 -22.09 -6.59 -15.74
N GLU A 221 -22.98 -5.75 -16.24
CA GLU A 221 -22.68 -4.33 -16.52
C GLU A 221 -22.34 -3.54 -15.25
N ASP A 222 -23.09 -3.76 -14.16
CA ASP A 222 -22.78 -3.17 -12.86
C ASP A 222 -21.41 -3.62 -12.34
N GLU A 223 -21.11 -4.93 -12.46
CA GLU A 223 -19.81 -5.48 -12.06
C GLU A 223 -18.66 -4.89 -12.92
N ILE A 224 -18.85 -4.72 -14.23
CA ILE A 224 -17.90 -4.05 -15.14
C ILE A 224 -17.63 -2.60 -14.68
N ALA A 225 -18.67 -1.85 -14.33
CA ALA A 225 -18.53 -0.47 -13.87
C ALA A 225 -17.72 -0.40 -12.57
N VAL A 226 -17.99 -1.29 -11.61
CA VAL A 226 -17.23 -1.39 -10.35
C VAL A 226 -15.76 -1.75 -10.60
N LYS A 227 -15.48 -2.72 -11.48
CA LYS A 227 -14.10 -3.11 -11.82
C LYS A 227 -13.35 -1.99 -12.53
N SER A 228 -14.00 -1.28 -13.45
CA SER A 228 -13.43 -0.13 -14.15
C SER A 228 -13.03 0.99 -13.18
N ASN A 229 -13.92 1.32 -12.23
CA ASN A 229 -13.63 2.28 -11.17
C ASN A 229 -12.47 1.81 -10.28
N SER A 230 -12.45 0.52 -9.93
CA SER A 230 -11.36 -0.07 -9.13
C SER A 230 -10.01 0.04 -9.86
N ILE A 231 -9.96 -0.25 -11.16
CA ILE A 231 -8.76 -0.12 -11.99
C ILE A 231 -8.26 1.33 -12.03
N MET A 232 -9.18 2.30 -12.16
CA MET A 232 -8.83 3.73 -12.16
C MET A 232 -8.19 4.14 -10.82
N LEU A 233 -8.75 3.69 -9.69
CA LEU A 233 -8.18 3.94 -8.37
C LEU A 233 -6.79 3.31 -8.21
N GLU A 234 -6.60 2.06 -8.65
CA GLU A 234 -5.30 1.38 -8.60
C GLU A 234 -4.24 2.08 -9.45
N LYS A 235 -4.61 2.52 -10.67
CA LYS A 235 -3.71 3.30 -11.54
C LYS A 235 -3.28 4.62 -10.88
N ARG A 236 -4.22 5.32 -10.24
CA ARG A 236 -3.94 6.56 -9.50
C ARG A 236 -3.04 6.32 -8.30
N ALA A 237 -3.24 5.22 -7.56
CA ALA A 237 -2.40 4.85 -6.43
C ALA A 237 -0.95 4.57 -6.87
N LEU A 238 -0.78 3.81 -7.96
CA LEU A 238 0.54 3.57 -8.56
C LEU A 238 1.21 4.86 -9.04
N GLU A 239 0.47 5.77 -9.67
CA GLU A 239 1.00 7.05 -10.12
C GLU A 239 1.46 7.92 -8.94
N THR A 240 0.65 8.02 -7.90
CA THR A 240 0.98 8.78 -6.68
C THR A 240 2.26 8.24 -6.05
N ARG A 241 2.39 6.91 -5.95
CA ARG A 241 3.58 6.26 -5.41
C ARG A 241 4.81 6.49 -6.29
N ARG A 242 4.65 6.48 -7.61
CA ARG A 242 5.73 6.78 -8.55
C ARG A 242 6.26 8.21 -8.36
N ARG A 243 5.36 9.18 -8.16
CA ARG A 243 5.73 10.59 -7.88
C ARG A 243 6.52 10.71 -6.58
N LEU A 244 6.04 10.08 -5.50
CA LEU A 244 6.75 10.07 -4.22
C LEU A 244 8.16 9.46 -4.36
N ASN A 245 8.30 8.36 -5.11
CA ASN A 245 9.61 7.75 -5.34
C ASN A 245 10.55 8.66 -6.14
N THR A 246 10.05 9.45 -7.11
CA THR A 246 10.88 10.40 -7.88
C THR A 246 11.28 11.64 -7.07
N GLU A 247 10.42 12.09 -6.15
CA GLU A 247 10.69 13.27 -5.31
C GLU A 247 11.65 12.94 -4.13
N ILE A 248 11.66 11.68 -3.67
CA ILE A 248 12.47 11.24 -2.52
C ILE A 248 13.88 10.78 -2.95
N THR A 249 14.18 10.67 -4.25
CA THR A 249 15.53 10.38 -4.73
C THR A 249 16.30 11.67 -5.07
N PRO A 250 17.08 12.25 -4.13
CA PRO A 250 18.12 13.18 -4.53
C PRO A 250 19.11 12.41 -5.40
N SER A 251 19.37 12.96 -6.58
CA SER A 251 20.06 12.28 -7.69
C SER A 251 21.51 11.93 -7.39
N THR A 252 22.08 12.49 -6.32
CA THR A 252 23.46 12.25 -5.87
C THR A 252 23.57 12.44 -4.36
N GLU A 253 24.51 11.75 -3.68
CA GLU A 253 24.82 11.97 -2.26
C GLU A 253 25.11 13.45 -1.95
N THR A 254 25.67 14.17 -2.93
CA THR A 254 25.91 15.62 -2.90
C THR A 254 24.62 16.43 -2.76
N ASP A 255 23.57 16.10 -3.50
CA ASP A 255 22.27 16.81 -3.44
C ASP A 255 21.59 16.60 -2.08
N ARG A 256 21.72 15.40 -1.53
CA ARG A 256 21.19 15.01 -0.22
C ARG A 256 21.89 15.81 0.90
N ASN A 257 23.20 15.98 0.80
CA ASN A 257 23.99 16.80 1.74
C ASN A 257 23.70 18.30 1.60
N LEU A 258 23.49 18.80 0.38
CA LEU A 258 23.14 20.21 0.13
C LEU A 258 21.77 20.58 0.69
N GLN A 259 20.76 19.70 0.56
CA GLN A 259 19.44 19.88 1.18
C GLN A 259 19.49 19.85 2.70
N LEU A 260 20.25 18.94 3.31
CA LEU A 260 20.37 18.84 4.77
C LEU A 260 21.06 20.07 5.39
N LEU A 261 21.88 20.78 4.62
CA LEU A 261 22.64 21.95 5.06
C LEU A 261 21.99 23.29 4.67
N ASN A 262 20.79 23.30 4.04
CA ASN A 262 20.16 24.51 3.49
C ASN A 262 21.12 25.37 2.65
N MET A 263 21.98 24.74 1.85
CA MET A 263 22.97 25.42 1.03
C MET A 263 22.61 25.33 -0.44
N ASP A 264 22.35 26.48 -1.07
CA ASP A 264 22.13 26.57 -2.51
C ASP A 264 23.42 26.23 -3.28
N SER A 265 23.27 25.46 -4.37
CA SER A 265 24.35 24.98 -5.24
C SER A 265 25.09 26.08 -6.01
N SER A 266 24.74 27.34 -5.79
CA SER A 266 25.35 28.53 -6.37
C SER A 266 26.80 28.79 -5.88
N GLY A 267 27.20 28.25 -4.72
CA GLY A 267 28.52 28.48 -4.13
C GLY A 267 29.62 27.47 -4.49
N LEU A 268 29.30 26.30 -5.06
CA LEU A 268 30.28 25.20 -5.29
C LEU A 268 30.79 25.09 -6.72
N ARG A 269 30.18 25.81 -7.68
CA ARG A 269 30.65 25.83 -9.08
C ARG A 269 32.07 26.40 -9.30
N PRO A 270 32.62 27.32 -8.48
CA PRO A 270 33.95 27.87 -8.75
C PRO A 270 35.12 26.95 -8.35
N ILE A 271 34.92 25.98 -7.45
CA ILE A 271 36.04 25.20 -6.89
C ILE A 271 36.36 23.97 -7.76
N LEU A 272 35.40 23.46 -8.53
CA LEU A 272 35.59 22.29 -9.41
C LEU A 272 36.13 22.63 -10.81
N GLN A 273 36.40 23.90 -11.13
CA GLN A 273 37.01 24.32 -12.39
C GLN A 273 38.46 24.80 -12.25
N SER A 274 39.06 24.76 -11.05
CA SER A 274 40.45 25.23 -10.83
C SER A 274 41.49 24.11 -10.79
N THR A 275 41.23 22.98 -11.46
CA THR A 275 42.24 21.95 -11.72
C THR A 275 42.07 21.39 -13.12
N TYR A 276 42.48 22.18 -14.11
CA TYR A 276 43.12 21.73 -15.36
C TYR A 276 44.08 22.82 -15.83
#